data_AF-A0A959BUB4-F1
#
_entry.id   AF-A0A959BUB4-F1
#
_cell.length_a   1.000
_cell.length_b   1.000
_cell.length_c   1.000
_cell.angle_alpha   90.00
_cell.angle_beta   90.00
_cell.angle_gamma   90.00
#
_symmetry.space_group_name_H-M   'P 1'
#
loop_
_entity.id
_entity.type
_entity.pdbx_description
1 polymer ?
#
loop_
_entity_poly.entity_id
_entity_poly.type
_entity_poly.pdbx_seq_one_letter_code
_entity_poly.pdbx_strand_id
1 'polypeptide(L)'
;EVSLAFDREKAIESATLSVLEDNGAWIFLPRCVEVFANGKLAGREEWPVPVAAGPAALKFLEIPVTKTTTNNLQVKVINWKHIPDWHSGKGTPPWFFIDELLIN
;
A
#
# COMPACT_ATOMS: atom_id res chain seq x y z
N GLU A 1 2.04 6.39 7.02
CA GLU A 1 2.93 6.97 6.00
C GLU A 1 4.37 6.74 6.43
N VAL A 2 5.30 6.67 5.48
CA VAL A 2 6.73 6.54 5.75
C VAL A 2 7.50 7.43 4.80
N SER A 3 8.58 8.03 5.30
CA SER A 3 9.52 8.83 4.52
C SER A 3 10.87 8.14 4.50
N LEU A 4 11.43 7.98 3.31
CA LEU A 4 12.71 7.35 3.03
C LEU A 4 13.68 8.44 2.56
N ALA A 5 14.83 8.52 3.23
CA ALA A 5 15.94 9.36 2.81
C ALA A 5 17.12 8.46 2.43
N PHE A 6 17.58 8.57 1.20
CA PHE A 6 18.75 7.86 0.69
C PHE A 6 20.00 8.72 0.86
N ASP A 7 21.15 8.08 1.05
CA ASP A 7 22.47 8.70 1.14
C ASP A 7 22.90 9.40 -0.15
N ARG A 8 22.37 8.93 -1.28
CA ARG A 8 22.57 9.48 -2.63
C ARG A 8 21.28 9.41 -3.43
N GLU A 9 21.22 10.18 -4.51
CA GLU A 9 20.13 10.04 -5.47
C GLU A 9 20.10 8.65 -6.10
N LYS A 10 18.88 8.11 -6.22
CA LYS A 10 18.60 6.82 -6.85
C LYS A 10 17.56 7.03 -7.95
N ALA A 11 17.73 6.33 -9.07
CA ALA A 11 16.66 6.20 -10.04
C ALA A 11 15.62 5.24 -9.48
N ILE A 12 14.36 5.66 -9.42
CA ILE A 12 13.24 4.89 -8.89
C ILE A 12 12.24 4.62 -10.01
N GLU A 13 11.81 3.37 -10.13
CA GLU A 13 10.80 2.92 -11.09
C GLU A 13 9.55 2.34 -10.42
N SER A 14 9.68 1.75 -9.23
CA SER A 14 8.51 1.30 -8.46
C SER A 14 8.79 1.24 -6.96
N ALA A 15 7.70 1.27 -6.19
CA ALA A 15 7.70 0.90 -4.78
C ALA A 15 6.79 -0.31 -4.60
N THR A 16 7.28 -1.38 -3.97
CA THR A 16 6.52 -2.60 -3.75
C THR A 16 6.33 -2.84 -2.26
N LEU A 17 5.07 -3.04 -1.84
CA LEU A 17 4.75 -3.45 -0.48
C LEU A 17 4.56 -4.96 -0.43
N SER A 18 5.17 -5.63 0.53
CA SER A 18 4.79 -6.99 0.91
C SER A 18 3.76 -6.92 2.04
N VAL A 19 2.58 -7.51 1.81
CA VAL A 19 1.42 -7.34 2.68
C VAL A 19 0.73 -8.67 2.94
N LEU A 20 0.01 -8.75 4.07
CA LEU A 20 -0.91 -9.84 4.36
C LEU A 20 -2.34 -9.40 4.03
N GLU A 21 -3.07 -10.20 3.27
CA GLU A 21 -4.52 -10.14 3.22
C GLU A 21 -5.10 -11.36 3.95
N ASP A 22 -5.90 -11.10 4.99
CA ASP A 22 -6.65 -12.12 5.72
C ASP A 22 -7.95 -11.47 6.20
N ASN A 23 -8.97 -11.52 5.35
CA ASN A 23 -10.22 -10.82 5.64
C ASN A 23 -10.90 -11.39 6.90
N GLY A 24 -10.75 -12.69 7.17
CA GLY A 24 -11.30 -13.33 8.37
C GLY A 24 -10.69 -12.80 9.67
N ALA A 25 -9.42 -12.40 9.63
CA ALA A 25 -8.72 -11.70 10.70
C ALA A 25 -8.84 -10.17 10.64
N TRP A 26 -9.75 -9.64 9.80
CA TRP A 26 -10.01 -8.21 9.62
C TRP A 26 -8.85 -7.46 8.94
N ILE A 27 -7.94 -8.18 8.28
CA ILE A 27 -6.79 -7.64 7.58
C ILE A 27 -7.15 -7.50 6.10
N PHE A 28 -7.22 -6.26 5.62
CA PHE A 28 -7.62 -5.94 4.25
C PHE A 28 -6.49 -5.24 3.51
N LEU A 29 -6.48 -5.40 2.18
CA LEU A 29 -5.69 -4.53 1.32
C LEU A 29 -6.11 -3.06 1.50
N PRO A 30 -5.18 -2.12 1.31
CA PRO A 30 -5.49 -0.71 1.45
C PRO A 30 -6.41 -0.26 0.31
N ARG A 31 -7.08 0.88 0.49
CA ARG A 31 -7.85 1.50 -0.59
C ARG A 31 -6.92 1.96 -1.71
N CYS A 32 -5.85 2.66 -1.34
CA CYS A 32 -4.83 3.08 -2.29
C CYS A 32 -3.49 3.31 -1.62
N VAL A 33 -2.44 3.27 -2.44
CA VAL A 33 -1.09 3.64 -2.05
C VAL A 33 -0.61 4.74 -2.98
N GLU A 34 -0.02 5.78 -2.40
CA GLU A 34 0.52 6.92 -3.11
C GLU A 34 2.02 7.01 -2.83
N VAL A 35 2.80 7.19 -3.89
CA VAL A 35 4.24 7.39 -3.82
C VAL A 35 4.55 8.80 -4.26
N PHE A 36 5.24 9.55 -3.42
CA PHE A 36 5.71 10.90 -3.71
C PHE A 36 7.22 10.92 -3.80
N ALA A 37 7.75 11.63 -4.80
CA ALA A 37 9.17 11.92 -4.95
C ALA A 37 9.34 13.45 -4.96
N ASN A 38 10.26 13.97 -4.13
CA ASN A 38 10.49 15.42 -4.01
C ASN A 38 9.19 16.22 -3.73
N GLY A 39 8.28 15.64 -2.93
CA GLY A 39 6.98 16.26 -2.59
C GLY A 39 5.92 16.25 -3.69
N LYS A 40 6.18 15.61 -4.84
CA LYS A 40 5.23 15.48 -5.95
C LYS A 40 4.75 14.04 -6.09
N LEU A 41 3.47 13.85 -6.36
CA LEU A 41 2.91 12.53 -6.62
C LEU A 41 3.60 11.93 -7.85
N ALA A 42 4.16 10.74 -7.70
CA ALA A 42 4.97 10.06 -8.70
C ALA A 42 4.37 8.70 -9.09
N GLY A 43 3.61 8.06 -8.20
CA GLY A 43 2.89 6.80 -8.45
C GLY A 43 1.65 6.69 -7.57
N ARG A 44 0.61 5.99 -8.05
CA ARG A 44 -0.63 5.76 -7.31
C ARG A 44 -1.32 4.51 -7.81
N GLU A 45 -1.65 3.60 -6.91
CA GLU A 45 -2.43 2.40 -7.19
C GLU A 45 -3.60 2.28 -6.24
N GLU A 46 -4.74 1.81 -6.75
CA GLU A 46 -5.97 1.61 -5.99
C GLU A 46 -6.43 0.14 -6.09
N TRP A 47 -6.95 -0.38 -4.99
CA TRP A 47 -7.55 -1.71 -4.95
C TRP A 47 -9.04 -1.59 -4.60
N PRO A 48 -9.91 -2.38 -5.26
CA PRO A 48 -11.32 -2.40 -4.91
C PRO A 48 -11.51 -3.02 -3.52
N VAL A 49 -12.60 -2.62 -2.85
CA VAL A 49 -13.02 -3.34 -1.64
C VAL A 49 -13.40 -4.78 -2.03
N PRO A 50 -12.92 -5.81 -1.30
CA PRO A 50 -13.32 -7.18 -1.59
C PRO A 50 -14.83 -7.36 -1.41
N VAL A 51 -15.47 -8.12 -2.31
CA VAL A 51 -16.92 -8.40 -2.29
C VAL A 51 -17.28 -9.69 -1.57
N ALA A 52 -16.28 -10.50 -1.22
CA ALA A 52 -16.38 -11.71 -0.42
C ALA A 52 -15.01 -12.02 0.21
N ALA A 53 -14.98 -12.93 1.19
CA ALA A 53 -13.74 -13.40 1.79
C ALA A 53 -12.92 -14.23 0.79
N GLY A 54 -11.62 -13.93 0.71
CA GLY A 54 -10.62 -14.81 0.09
C GLY A 54 -9.84 -15.63 1.13
N PRO A 55 -9.04 -16.62 0.68
CA PRO A 55 -8.05 -17.26 1.55
C PRO A 55 -6.99 -16.25 2.00
N ALA A 56 -6.41 -16.47 3.18
CA ALA A 56 -5.28 -15.69 3.64
C ALA A 56 -4.10 -15.81 2.66
N ALA A 57 -3.49 -14.69 2.29
CA ALA A 57 -2.41 -14.65 1.31
C ALA A 57 -1.42 -13.53 1.58
N LEU A 58 -0.13 -13.84 1.39
CA LEU A 58 0.90 -12.82 1.21
C LEU A 58 0.83 -12.28 -0.22
N LYS A 59 0.90 -10.96 -0.37
CA LYS A 59 0.80 -10.28 -1.66
C LYS A 59 1.88 -9.24 -1.80
N PHE A 60 2.39 -9.08 -3.02
CA PHE A 60 3.19 -7.94 -3.42
C PHE A 60 2.29 -6.93 -4.12
N LEU A 61 2.20 -5.74 -3.55
CA LEU A 61 1.52 -4.59 -4.15
C LEU A 61 2.58 -3.71 -4.77
N GLU A 62 2.78 -3.83 -6.08
CA GLU A 62 3.68 -2.95 -6.82
C GLU A 62 2.94 -1.66 -7.19
N ILE A 63 3.57 -0.52 -6.91
CA ILE A 63 3.13 0.81 -7.31
C ILE A 63 4.15 1.33 -8.31
N PRO A 64 3.83 1.31 -9.62
CA PRO A 64 4.66 1.92 -10.64
C PRO A 64 4.83 3.41 -10.36
N VAL A 65 6.03 3.91 -10.57
CA VAL A 65 6.40 5.30 -10.40
C VAL A 65 6.82 5.87 -11.75
N THR A 66 6.41 7.10 -12.04
CA THR A 66 6.97 7.84 -13.17
C THR A 66 8.47 7.99 -12.92
N LYS A 67 9.28 7.34 -13.76
CA LYS A 67 10.74 7.23 -13.59
C LYS A 67 11.35 8.55 -13.14
N THR A 68 11.94 8.54 -11.95
CA THR A 68 12.43 9.75 -11.29
C THR A 68 13.73 9.48 -10.57
N THR A 69 14.60 10.48 -10.50
CA THR A 69 15.84 10.42 -9.73
C THR A 69 15.65 11.25 -8.49
N THR A 70 15.76 10.62 -7.31
CA THR A 70 15.56 11.30 -6.03
C THR A 70 16.35 10.64 -4.91
N ASN A 71 16.69 11.40 -3.88
CA ASN A 71 17.17 10.89 -2.60
C ASN A 71 16.08 10.90 -1.52
N ASN A 72 14.84 11.28 -1.83
CA ASN A 72 13.73 11.37 -0.90
C ASN A 72 12.45 10.80 -1.51
N LEU A 73 11.86 9.83 -0.83
CA LEU A 73 10.62 9.19 -1.25
C LEU A 73 9.66 9.10 -0.07
N GLN A 74 8.39 9.40 -0.30
CA GLN A 74 7.33 9.24 0.69
C GLN A 74 6.31 8.22 0.17
N VAL A 75 6.01 7.21 0.97
CA VAL A 75 4.95 6.24 0.68
C VAL A 75 3.80 6.44 1.66
N LYS A 76 2.63 6.69 1.12
CA LYS A 76 1.40 6.91 1.89
C LYS A 76 0.40 5.79 1.58
N VAL A 77 0.08 5.02 2.60
CA VAL A 77 -1.00 4.01 2.54
C VAL A 77 -2.28 4.67 3.03
N ILE A 78 -3.33 4.60 2.22
CA ILE A 78 -4.68 5.06 2.56
C ILE A 78 -5.54 3.82 2.74
N ASN A 79 -5.91 3.55 3.99
CA ASN A 79 -6.74 2.41 4.32
C ASN A 79 -8.24 2.73 4.15
N TRP A 80 -9.05 1.67 4.08
CA TRP A 80 -10.50 1.80 4.16
C TRP A 80 -10.93 2.28 5.55
N LYS A 81 -12.04 3.02 5.60
CA LYS A 81 -12.62 3.48 6.88
C LYS A 81 -13.51 2.43 7.54
N HIS A 82 -14.10 1.55 6.73
CA HIS A 82 -15.10 0.59 7.17
C HIS A 82 -14.94 -0.73 6.42
N ILE A 83 -15.01 -1.83 7.16
CA ILE A 83 -15.11 -3.20 6.65
C ILE A 83 -16.48 -3.37 5.95
N PRO A 84 -16.53 -4.07 4.80
CA PRO A 84 -17.74 -4.25 4.01
C PRO A 84 -18.83 -5.09 4.70
N ASP A 85 -20.08 -4.92 4.26
CA ASP A 85 -21.28 -5.46 4.91
C ASP A 85 -21.35 -6.99 5.00
N TRP A 86 -20.67 -7.69 4.09
CA TRP A 86 -20.65 -9.16 4.07
C TRP A 86 -19.78 -9.75 5.19
N HIS A 87 -18.90 -8.96 5.80
CA HIS A 87 -17.95 -9.43 6.79
C HIS A 87 -18.47 -9.22 8.24
N SER A 88 -18.04 -10.06 9.17
CA SER A 88 -18.48 -10.01 10.58
C SER A 88 -18.13 -8.70 11.29
N GLY A 89 -17.01 -8.09 10.92
CA GLY A 89 -16.54 -6.79 11.43
C GLY A 89 -17.13 -5.57 10.73
N LYS A 90 -18.23 -5.70 9.96
CA LYS A 90 -18.81 -4.62 9.15
C LYS A 90 -18.93 -3.28 9.88
N GLY A 91 -18.64 -2.20 9.17
CA GLY A 91 -18.72 -0.83 9.70
C GLY A 91 -17.55 -0.43 10.60
N THR A 92 -16.67 -1.34 11.00
CA THR A 92 -15.45 -1.01 11.78
C THR A 92 -14.24 -0.82 10.86
N PRO A 93 -13.18 -0.09 11.28
CA PRO A 93 -11.96 0.04 10.48
C PRO A 93 -11.20 -1.29 10.35
N PRO A 94 -10.71 -1.66 9.14
CA PRO A 94 -9.87 -2.84 8.97
C PRO A 94 -8.43 -2.60 9.42
N TRP A 95 -7.74 -3.69 9.73
CA TRP A 95 -6.28 -3.71 9.87
C TRP A 95 -5.59 -3.72 8.50
N PHE A 96 -4.38 -3.16 8.46
CA PHE A 96 -3.47 -3.26 7.34
C PHE A 96 -2.10 -3.70 7.87
N PHE A 97 -1.55 -4.76 7.29
CA PHE A 97 -0.29 -5.38 7.72
C PHE A 97 0.71 -5.33 6.57
N ILE A 98 1.93 -4.91 6.89
CA ILE A 98 3.07 -4.79 5.98
C ILE A 98 4.32 -5.29 6.71
N ASP A 99 5.18 -6.03 6.03
CA ASP A 99 6.49 -6.44 6.53
C ASP A 99 7.63 -5.67 5.83
N GLU A 100 7.61 -5.59 4.50
CA GLU A 100 8.66 -5.00 3.68
C GLU A 100 8.13 -3.92 2.72
N LEU A 101 8.98 -2.92 2.50
CA LEU A 101 8.86 -1.93 1.45
C LEU A 101 10.12 -2.01 0.58
N LEU A 102 9.97 -2.55 -0.62
CA LEU A 102 11.03 -2.68 -1.60
C LEU A 102 10.99 -1.50 -2.57
N ILE A 103 12.17 -0.94 -2.86
CA ILE A 103 12.33 0.20 -3.75
C ILE A 103 13.20 -0.24 -4.93
N ASN A 104 12.63 -0.19 -6.14
CA ASN A 104 13.30 -0.56 -7.40
C ASN A 104 13.69 0.69 -8.17
#